data_AF-A0A9D9V9Q4-F1
#
_entry.id   AF-A0A9D9V9Q4-F1
#
_cell.length_a   1.000
_cell.length_b   1.000
_cell.length_c   1.000
_cell.angle_alpha   90.00
_cell.angle_beta   90.00
_cell.angle_gamma   90.00
#
_symmetry.space_group_name_H-M   'P 1'
#
loop_
_entity.id
_entity.type
_entity.pdbx_description
1 polymer ?
#
loop_
_entity_poly.entity_id
_entity_poly.type
_entity_poly.pdbx_seq_one_letter_code
_entity_poly.pdbx_strand_id
1 'polypeptide(L)'
;MNITKNHDRYHIITAVVAILTLLCIGTFTFHVVEGWDLATSFYFSVATLTTVGYGDIHPTTDLSRVIVSIYILVGVGVMLASLTVIATDRINKTAGRFRSINDFKK
;
A
#
# COMPACT_ATOMS: atom_id res chain seq x y z
N MET A 1 5.67 -25.90 16.80
CA MET A 1 4.63 -24.85 16.62
C MET A 1 5.24 -23.43 16.56
N ASN A 2 6.36 -23.24 15.83
CA ASN A 2 7.00 -21.91 15.63
C ASN A 2 7.19 -21.55 14.15
N ILE A 3 6.99 -22.51 13.23
CA ILE A 3 7.29 -22.34 11.80
C ILE A 3 6.13 -21.65 11.06
N THR A 4 4.87 -21.93 11.43
CA THR A 4 3.68 -21.35 10.77
C THR A 4 3.44 -19.88 11.13
N LYS A 5 3.68 -19.49 12.39
CA LYS A 5 3.52 -18.09 12.85
C LYS A 5 4.52 -17.12 12.21
N ASN A 6 5.67 -17.62 11.76
CA ASN A 6 6.69 -16.81 11.11
C ASN A 6 6.29 -16.51 9.64
N HIS A 7 5.71 -17.49 8.94
CA HIS A 7 5.25 -17.35 7.55
C HIS A 7 4.19 -16.25 7.36
N ASP A 8 3.20 -16.19 8.26
CA ASP A 8 2.17 -15.14 8.24
C ASP A 8 2.75 -13.73 8.48
N ARG A 9 3.82 -13.64 9.27
CA ARG A 9 4.48 -12.36 9.57
C ARG A 9 5.24 -11.82 8.37
N TYR A 10 5.85 -12.69 7.57
CA TYR A 10 6.55 -12.29 6.34
C TYR A 10 5.61 -11.67 5.31
N HIS A 11 4.40 -12.23 5.12
CA HIS A 11 3.42 -11.67 4.16
C HIS A 11 3.02 -10.22 4.47
N ILE A 12 2.83 -9.89 5.75
CA ILE A 12 2.51 -8.51 6.16
C ILE A 12 3.71 -7.60 5.99
N ILE A 13 4.91 -8.06 6.39
CA ILE A 13 6.13 -7.28 6.23
C ILE A 13 6.38 -6.99 4.75
N THR A 14 6.21 -7.97 3.86
CA THR A 14 6.36 -7.76 2.41
C THR A 14 5.33 -6.79 1.87
N ALA A 15 4.07 -6.84 2.33
CA ALA A 15 3.03 -5.89 1.93
C ALA A 15 3.37 -4.45 2.35
N VAL A 16 3.82 -4.26 3.59
CA VAL A 16 4.22 -2.93 4.09
C VAL A 16 5.44 -2.41 3.35
N VAL A 17 6.46 -3.25 3.14
CA VAL A 17 7.67 -2.88 2.38
C VAL A 17 7.34 -2.52 0.93
N ALA A 18 6.42 -3.26 0.29
CA ALA A 18 5.97 -2.97 -1.07
C ALA A 18 5.29 -1.60 -1.16
N ILE A 19 4.39 -1.28 -0.24
CA ILE A 19 3.73 0.04 -0.17
C ILE A 19 4.77 1.16 0.03
N LEU A 20 5.69 0.99 1.00
CA LEU A 20 6.73 1.98 1.26
C LEU A 20 7.64 2.20 0.04
N THR A 21 7.99 1.11 -0.64
CA THR A 21 8.81 1.16 -1.85
C THR A 21 8.10 1.91 -2.97
N LEU A 22 6.81 1.64 -3.20
CA LEU A 22 6.01 2.38 -4.18
C LEU A 22 5.90 3.87 -3.84
N LEU A 23 5.70 4.20 -2.57
CA LEU A 23 5.65 5.60 -2.12
C LEU A 23 6.99 6.30 -2.31
N CYS A 24 8.11 5.66 -1.98
CA CYS A 24 9.44 6.22 -2.22
C CYS A 24 9.71 6.42 -3.72
N ILE A 25 9.38 5.44 -4.56
CA ILE A 25 9.55 5.52 -6.02
C ILE A 25 8.68 6.64 -6.59
N GLY A 26 7.39 6.70 -6.23
CA GLY A 26 6.47 7.75 -6.68
C GLY A 26 6.95 9.13 -6.25
N THR A 27 7.28 9.30 -4.97
CA THR A 27 7.77 10.57 -4.41
C THR A 27 9.02 11.05 -5.15
N PHE A 28 10.02 10.19 -5.33
CA PHE A 28 11.24 10.55 -6.03
C PHE A 28 11.00 10.86 -7.51
N THR A 29 10.14 10.07 -8.17
CA THR A 29 9.81 10.28 -9.59
C THR A 29 9.12 11.62 -9.80
N PHE A 30 8.11 11.95 -9.00
CA PHE A 30 7.39 13.23 -9.15
C PHE A 30 8.23 14.42 -8.70
N HIS A 31 9.11 14.25 -7.72
CA HIS A 31 10.08 15.27 -7.34
C HIS A 31 11.00 15.64 -8.52
N VAL A 32 11.50 14.64 -9.25
CA VAL A 32 12.41 14.86 -10.38
C VAL A 32 11.68 15.36 -11.63
N VAL A 33 10.50 14.79 -11.94
CA VAL A 33 9.79 15.06 -13.19
C VAL A 33 9.01 16.37 -13.14
N GLU A 34 8.37 16.70 -12.02
CA GLU A 34 7.57 17.93 -11.87
C GLU A 34 8.31 19.03 -11.08
N GLY A 35 9.42 18.71 -10.41
CA GLY A 35 10.16 19.68 -9.60
C GLY A 35 9.45 20.09 -8.30
N TRP A 36 8.40 19.36 -7.89
CA TRP A 36 7.70 19.60 -6.62
C TRP A 36 8.59 19.31 -5.42
N ASP A 37 8.34 19.93 -4.26
CA ASP A 37 9.05 19.56 -3.04
C ASP A 37 8.67 18.13 -2.59
N LEU A 38 9.53 17.51 -1.76
CA LEU A 38 9.33 16.13 -1.32
C LEU A 38 7.99 15.91 -0.61
N ALA A 39 7.47 16.91 0.14
CA ALA A 39 6.20 16.75 0.84
C ALA A 39 5.02 16.76 -0.14
N THR A 40 5.04 17.66 -1.13
CA THR A 40 4.04 17.69 -2.21
C THR A 40 4.08 16.42 -3.06
N SER A 41 5.26 15.95 -3.45
CA SER A 41 5.41 14.69 -4.21
C SER A 41 4.94 13.47 -3.41
N PHE A 42 5.21 13.44 -2.10
CA PHE A 42 4.74 12.39 -1.21
C PHE A 42 3.21 12.43 -1.07
N TYR A 43 2.65 13.61 -0.82
CA TYR A 43 1.21 13.82 -0.74
C TYR A 43 0.50 13.36 -2.02
N PHE A 44 0.99 13.77 -3.19
CA PHE A 44 0.44 13.35 -4.47
C PHE A 44 0.52 11.83 -4.66
N SER A 45 1.66 11.22 -4.30
CA SER A 45 1.86 9.76 -4.40
C SER A 45 0.87 8.99 -3.51
N VAL A 46 0.68 9.45 -2.27
CA VAL A 46 -0.28 8.85 -1.32
C VAL A 46 -1.71 9.02 -1.82
N ALA A 47 -2.12 10.23 -2.17
CA ALA A 47 -3.48 10.53 -2.66
C ALA A 47 -3.82 9.71 -3.92
N THR A 48 -2.83 9.51 -4.79
CA THR A 48 -2.96 8.72 -6.02
C THR A 48 -3.08 7.21 -5.71
N LEU A 49 -2.18 6.64 -4.91
CA LEU A 49 -2.21 5.19 -4.59
C LEU A 49 -3.43 4.79 -3.76
N THR A 50 -3.89 5.69 -2.89
CA THR A 50 -5.12 5.48 -2.09
C THR A 50 -6.38 5.72 -2.89
N THR A 51 -6.28 6.08 -4.17
CA THR A 51 -7.40 6.42 -5.07
C THR A 51 -8.27 7.58 -4.58
N VAL A 52 -7.74 8.40 -3.66
CA VAL A 52 -8.42 9.60 -3.16
C VAL A 52 -8.43 10.68 -4.24
N GLY A 53 -7.26 10.97 -4.83
CA GLY A 53 -7.11 11.83 -6.01
C GLY A 53 -7.82 13.19 -5.91
N TYR A 54 -7.45 14.02 -4.92
CA TYR A 54 -8.09 15.32 -4.68
C TYR A 54 -8.09 16.26 -5.90
N GLY A 55 -7.13 16.12 -6.81
CA GLY A 55 -7.04 16.89 -8.06
C GLY A 55 -6.52 18.32 -7.89
N ASP A 56 -6.17 18.71 -6.67
CA ASP A 56 -5.50 19.95 -6.30
C ASP A 56 -4.10 20.06 -6.91
N ILE A 57 -3.38 18.94 -6.95
CA ILE A 57 -2.06 18.80 -7.56
C ILE A 57 -2.15 17.77 -8.69
N HIS A 58 -1.66 18.13 -9.86
CA HIS A 58 -1.73 17.28 -11.05
C HIS A 58 -0.53 17.48 -11.97
N PRO A 59 -0.10 16.43 -12.71
CA PRO A 59 1.01 16.51 -13.63
C PRO A 59 0.78 17.57 -14.73
N THR A 60 1.74 18.47 -14.89
CA THR A 60 1.66 19.61 -15.81
C THR A 60 2.18 19.31 -17.20
N THR A 61 3.08 18.32 -17.33
CA THR A 61 3.71 17.94 -18.59
C THR A 61 3.09 16.69 -19.21
N ASP A 62 3.16 16.54 -20.54
CA ASP A 62 2.64 15.32 -21.19
C ASP A 62 3.45 14.07 -20.81
N LEU A 63 4.75 14.23 -20.59
CA LEU A 63 5.62 13.14 -20.13
C LEU A 63 5.21 12.65 -18.73
N SER A 64 4.99 13.58 -17.79
CA SER A 64 4.60 13.22 -16.43
C SER A 64 3.22 12.60 -16.36
N ARG A 65 2.27 13.02 -17.21
CA ARG A 65 0.95 12.36 -17.34
C ARG A 65 1.08 10.89 -17.71
N VAL A 66 1.95 10.56 -18.67
CA VAL A 66 2.20 9.16 -19.06
C VAL A 66 2.85 8.39 -17.91
N ILE A 67 3.84 8.97 -17.24
CA ILE A 67 4.52 8.34 -16.09
C ILE A 67 3.53 8.09 -14.94
N VAL A 68 2.72 9.08 -14.57
CA VAL A 68 1.66 8.96 -13.56
C VAL A 68 0.67 7.86 -13.94
N SER A 69 0.27 7.78 -15.21
CA SER A 69 -0.67 6.75 -15.67
C SER A 69 -0.10 5.34 -15.48
N ILE A 70 1.16 5.12 -15.85
CA ILE A 70 1.86 3.84 -15.63
C ILE A 70 1.99 3.54 -14.13
N TYR A 71 2.36 4.54 -13.34
CA TYR A 71 2.48 4.43 -11.89
C TYR A 71 1.16 4.01 -11.23
N ILE A 72 0.03 4.59 -11.65
CA ILE A 72 -1.30 4.23 -11.15
C ILE A 72 -1.64 2.79 -11.49
N LEU A 73 -1.44 2.38 -12.75
CA LEU A 73 -1.78 1.02 -13.20
C LEU A 73 -1.06 -0.06 -12.39
N VAL A 74 0.23 0.15 -12.10
CA VAL A 74 1.02 -0.77 -11.27
C VAL A 74 0.69 -0.61 -9.79
N GLY A 75 0.62 0.63 -9.32
CA GLY A 75 0.52 0.98 -7.91
C GLY A 75 -0.81 0.56 -7.27
N VAL A 76 -1.93 0.75 -7.97
CA VAL A 76 -3.26 0.37 -7.46
C VAL A 76 -3.36 -1.14 -7.26
N GLY A 77 -2.85 -1.95 -8.19
CA GLY A 77 -2.86 -3.41 -8.07
C GLY A 77 -2.08 -3.90 -6.85
N VAL A 78 -0.88 -3.36 -6.65
CA VAL A 78 -0.03 -3.70 -5.49
C VAL A 78 -0.65 -3.20 -4.18
N MET A 79 -1.24 -1.99 -4.18
CA MET A 79 -1.90 -1.42 -3.01
C MET A 79 -3.09 -2.27 -2.57
N LEU A 80 -3.95 -2.68 -3.50
CA LEU A 80 -5.10 -3.54 -3.23
C LEU A 80 -4.65 -4.92 -2.71
N ALA A 81 -3.68 -5.55 -3.35
CA ALA A 81 -3.15 -6.84 -2.91
C ALA A 81 -2.56 -6.77 -1.49
N SER A 82 -1.80 -5.71 -1.21
CA SER A 82 -1.21 -5.46 0.11
C SER A 82 -2.29 -5.25 1.18
N LEU A 83 -3.34 -4.50 0.86
CA LEU A 83 -4.48 -4.28 1.76
C LEU A 83 -5.23 -5.58 2.06
N THR A 84 -5.45 -6.43 1.06
CA THR A 84 -6.09 -7.75 1.25
C THR A 84 -5.28 -8.63 2.20
N VAL A 85 -3.96 -8.73 2.03
CA VAL A 85 -3.09 -9.53 2.91
C VAL A 85 -3.20 -9.06 4.36
N ILE A 86 -3.17 -7.75 4.58
CA ILE A 86 -3.29 -7.17 5.92
C ILE A 86 -4.69 -7.46 6.49
N ALA A 87 -5.75 -7.22 5.73
CA ALA A 87 -7.12 -7.43 6.18
C ALA A 87 -7.38 -8.90 6.56
N THR A 88 -6.94 -9.85 5.71
CA THR A 88 -7.12 -11.28 5.95
C THR A 88 -6.37 -11.74 7.20
N ASP A 89 -5.16 -11.26 7.47
CA ASP A 89 -4.44 -11.59 8.71
C ASP A 89 -5.21 -11.12 9.97
N ARG A 90 -5.77 -9.89 9.93
CA ARG A 90 -6.52 -9.34 11.06
C ARG A 90 -7.82 -10.10 11.31
N ILE A 91 -8.51 -10.49 10.24
CA ILE A 91 -9.73 -11.32 10.32
C ILE A 91 -9.39 -12.70 10.88
N ASN A 92 -8.34 -13.36 10.38
CA ASN A 92 -7.94 -14.70 10.82
C ASN A 92 -7.56 -14.73 12.31
N LYS A 93 -6.83 -13.73 12.81
CA LYS A 93 -6.50 -13.60 14.24
C LYS A 93 -7.74 -13.43 15.11
N THR A 94 -8.70 -12.63 14.64
CA THR A 94 -9.95 -12.37 15.38
C THR A 94 -10.83 -13.63 15.43
N ALA A 95 -10.99 -14.32 14.29
CA ALA A 95 -11.74 -15.57 14.20
C ALA A 95 -11.11 -16.69 15.04
N GLY A 96 -9.77 -16.80 15.04
CA GLY A 96 -9.05 -17.76 15.87
C GLY A 96 -9.27 -17.52 17.37
N ARG A 97 -9.30 -16.26 17.82
CA ARG A 97 -9.60 -15.91 19.21
C ARG A 97 -11.04 -16.29 19.60
N PHE A 98 -11.99 -16.07 18.71
CA PHE A 98 -13.39 -16.41 18.97
C PHE A 98 -13.61 -17.92 19.08
N ARG A 99 -12.97 -18.72 18.23
CA ARG A 99 -12.99 -20.20 18.30
C ARG A 99 -12.43 -20.71 19.63
N SER A 100 -11.27 -20.18 20.04
CA SER A 100 -10.65 -20.56 21.32
C SER A 100 -11.57 -20.33 22.52
N ILE A 101 -12.31 -19.21 22.57
CA ILE A 101 -13.25 -18.92 23.67
C ILE A 101 -14.40 -19.93 23.70
N ASN A 102 -14.90 -20.37 22.54
CA ASN A 102 -16.01 -21.31 22.45
C ASN A 102 -15.59 -22.74 22.84
N ASP A 103 -14.34 -23.12 22.56
CA ASP A 103 -13.77 -24.41 22.97
C ASP A 103 -13.65 -24.53 24.50
N PHE A 104 -13.40 -23.45 25.23
CA PHE A 104 -13.40 -23.44 26.71
C PHE A 104 -14.79 -23.57 27.34
N LYS A 105 -15.85 -23.30 26.57
CA LYS A 105 -17.23 -23.35 27.07
C LYS A 105 -17.87 -24.74 26.90
N LYS A 106 -17.14 -25.69 26.31
CA LYS A 106 -17.58 -27.07 26.06
C LYS A 106 -16.90 -28.02 27.03
#